data_AF-A0A820ZB63-F1
#
_entry.id   AF-A0A820ZB63-F1
#
_cell.length_a   1.000
_cell.length_b   1.000
_cell.length_c   1.000
_cell.angle_alpha   90.00
_cell.angle_beta   90.00
_cell.angle_gamma   90.00
#
_symmetry.space_group_name_H-M   'P 1'
#
loop_
_entity.id
_entity.type
_entity.pdbx_description
1 polymer ?
#
loop_
_entity_poly.entity_id
_entity_poly.type
_entity_poly.pdbx_seq_one_letter_code
_entity_poly.pdbx_strand_id
1 'polypeptide(L)'
;MRDESSGVRQTACEALGKLGEKAATNEVIAAFINATRDKEYMIRQTACEALGNFGEKAATNEVIDSLVNFIGTIDDSDDILVDALVRAMCSYDGMRSLNLGTIGKLCNWIRKSSEIDLTPIPSERLMELFLNSRNFSWLSLVAYVALLQGIAVTVCKGVVKIYDTKGVVELEMPNPELGITFTEAFSDQRREIESDFPFGKETAS
;
A
#
# COMPACT_ATOMS: atom_id res chain seq x y z
N MET A 1 8.92 -17.36 -19.44
CA MET A 1 7.79 -17.67 -18.53
C MET A 1 6.98 -18.91 -18.90
N ARG A 2 6.97 -19.41 -20.15
CA ARG A 2 6.12 -20.56 -20.55
C ARG A 2 6.87 -21.88 -20.72
N ASP A 3 8.14 -21.92 -20.32
CA ASP A 3 8.95 -23.13 -20.40
C ASP A 3 8.48 -24.17 -19.37
N GLU A 4 8.55 -25.45 -19.70
CA GLU A 4 8.16 -26.53 -18.78
C GLU A 4 9.11 -26.63 -17.58
N SER A 5 10.39 -26.32 -17.80
CA SER A 5 11.41 -26.32 -16.76
C SER A 5 11.28 -25.12 -15.82
N SER A 6 11.03 -25.40 -14.54
CA SER A 6 10.96 -24.36 -13.50
C SER A 6 12.26 -23.57 -13.38
N GLY A 7 13.43 -24.22 -13.54
CA GLY A 7 14.72 -23.54 -13.52
C GLY A 7 14.90 -22.54 -14.67
N VAL A 8 14.42 -22.87 -15.87
CA VAL A 8 14.44 -21.96 -17.03
C VAL A 8 13.48 -20.79 -16.80
N ARG A 9 12.28 -21.06 -16.25
CA ARG A 9 11.32 -20.01 -15.89
C ARG A 9 11.90 -19.05 -14.85
N GLN A 10 12.46 -19.57 -13.75
CA GLN A 10 13.10 -18.77 -12.71
C GLN A 10 14.24 -17.93 -13.26
N THR A 11 15.16 -18.53 -14.02
CA THR A 11 16.29 -17.81 -14.63
C THR A 11 15.81 -16.67 -15.52
N ALA A 12 14.73 -16.88 -16.29
CA ALA A 12 14.13 -15.84 -17.10
C ALA A 12 13.51 -14.71 -16.25
N CYS A 13 12.83 -15.05 -15.15
CA CYS A 13 12.31 -14.06 -14.19
C CYS A 13 13.44 -13.21 -13.61
N GLU A 14 14.50 -13.85 -13.11
CA GLU A 14 15.63 -13.18 -12.48
C GLU A 14 16.37 -12.27 -13.47
N ALA A 15 16.63 -12.75 -14.68
CA ALA A 15 17.34 -12.00 -15.69
C ALA A 15 16.56 -10.74 -16.11
N LEU A 16 15.26 -10.88 -16.37
CA LEU A 16 14.41 -9.75 -16.74
C LEU A 16 14.18 -8.79 -15.57
N GLY A 17 14.00 -9.31 -14.35
CA GLY A 17 13.88 -8.49 -13.14
C GLY A 17 15.11 -7.65 -12.87
N LYS A 18 16.32 -8.20 -13.08
CA LYS A 18 17.60 -7.48 -12.95
C LYS A 18 17.79 -6.37 -13.99
N LEU A 19 17.10 -6.44 -15.13
CA LEU A 19 17.09 -5.34 -16.10
C LEU A 19 16.21 -4.16 -15.65
N GLY A 20 15.32 -4.40 -14.67
CA GLY A 20 14.42 -3.41 -14.09
C GLY A 20 13.56 -2.71 -15.14
N GLU A 21 13.36 -1.41 -14.98
CA GLU A 21 12.56 -0.56 -15.87
C GLU A 21 12.90 -0.65 -17.36
N LYS A 22 14.12 -1.06 -17.73
CA LYS A 22 14.54 -1.22 -19.13
C LYS A 22 13.82 -2.38 -19.82
N ALA A 23 13.41 -3.41 -19.07
CA ALA A 23 12.69 -4.57 -19.58
C ALA A 23 11.16 -4.44 -19.45
N ALA A 24 10.68 -3.43 -18.72
CA ALA A 24 9.26 -3.24 -18.39
C ALA A 24 8.43 -2.77 -19.59
N THR A 25 8.15 -3.70 -20.51
CA THR A 25 7.15 -3.57 -21.58
C THR A 25 5.83 -4.17 -21.10
N ASN A 26 4.71 -3.78 -21.74
CA ASN A 26 3.38 -4.29 -21.36
C ASN A 26 3.32 -5.83 -21.44
N GLU A 27 3.94 -6.42 -22.47
CA GLU A 27 4.01 -7.86 -22.68
C GLU A 27 4.82 -8.55 -21.57
N VAL A 28 5.93 -7.93 -21.16
CA VAL A 28 6.75 -8.45 -20.05
C VAL A 28 5.97 -8.34 -18.74
N ILE A 29 5.38 -7.20 -18.42
CA ILE A 29 4.57 -7.01 -17.22
C ILE A 29 3.43 -8.06 -17.16
N ALA A 30 2.69 -8.26 -18.26
CA ALA A 30 1.65 -9.28 -18.35
C ALA A 30 2.19 -10.71 -18.15
N ALA A 31 3.38 -11.01 -18.66
CA ALA A 31 4.02 -12.31 -18.44
C ALA A 31 4.41 -12.51 -16.96
N PHE A 32 4.85 -11.45 -16.28
CA PHE A 32 5.17 -11.47 -14.85
C PHE A 32 3.93 -11.57 -13.97
N ILE A 33 2.84 -10.86 -14.29
CA ILE A 33 1.54 -11.02 -13.60
C ILE A 33 1.07 -12.49 -13.68
N ASN A 34 1.28 -13.17 -14.81
CA ASN A 34 0.95 -14.60 -14.89
C ASN A 34 1.88 -15.47 -14.04
N ALA A 35 3.17 -15.12 -13.94
CA ALA A 35 4.14 -15.86 -13.15
C ALA A 35 3.97 -15.69 -11.63
N THR A 36 3.30 -14.63 -11.15
CA THR A 36 2.88 -14.53 -9.74
C THR A 36 1.91 -15.64 -9.34
N ARG A 37 1.35 -16.36 -10.31
CA ARG A 37 0.45 -17.51 -10.14
C ARG A 37 1.10 -18.85 -10.51
N ASP A 38 2.42 -18.88 -10.68
CA ASP A 38 3.14 -20.13 -10.99
C ASP A 38 2.99 -21.14 -9.85
N LYS A 39 3.03 -22.43 -10.20
CA LYS A 39 2.98 -23.52 -9.22
C LYS A 39 4.16 -23.48 -8.26
N GLU A 40 5.33 -23.04 -8.73
CA GLU A 40 6.53 -22.99 -7.88
C GLU A 40 6.65 -21.69 -7.11
N TYR A 41 6.84 -21.81 -5.80
CA TYR A 41 6.96 -20.69 -4.88
C TYR A 41 8.08 -19.71 -5.29
N MET A 42 9.27 -20.23 -5.60
CA MET A 42 10.41 -19.40 -6.01
C MET A 42 10.09 -18.54 -7.23
N ILE A 43 9.35 -19.08 -8.20
CA ILE A 43 8.96 -18.32 -9.40
C ILE A 43 7.97 -17.21 -9.04
N ARG A 44 6.99 -17.48 -8.16
CA ARG A 44 6.05 -16.46 -7.70
C ARG A 44 6.76 -15.31 -6.98
N GLN A 45 7.69 -15.64 -6.08
CA GLN A 45 8.47 -14.67 -5.32
C GLN A 45 9.33 -13.80 -6.26
N THR A 46 10.14 -14.43 -7.13
CA THR A 46 10.96 -13.70 -8.11
C THR A 46 10.12 -12.85 -9.07
N ALA A 47 8.93 -13.33 -9.45
CA ALA A 47 8.03 -12.56 -10.30
C ALA A 47 7.52 -11.30 -9.59
N CYS A 48 7.15 -11.40 -8.32
CA CYS A 48 6.70 -10.25 -7.52
C CYS A 48 7.82 -9.24 -7.29
N GLU A 49 9.03 -9.71 -6.94
CA GLU A 49 10.21 -8.83 -6.80
C GLU A 49 10.52 -8.08 -8.10
N ALA A 50 10.52 -8.79 -9.24
CA ALA A 50 10.77 -8.19 -10.54
C ALA A 50 9.71 -7.15 -10.94
N LEU A 51 8.44 -7.37 -10.60
CA LEU A 51 7.38 -6.39 -10.82
C LEU A 51 7.64 -5.08 -10.04
N GLY A 52 8.17 -5.17 -8.82
CA GLY A 52 8.63 -3.98 -8.07
C GLY A 52 9.83 -3.29 -8.73
N ASN A 53 10.78 -4.07 -9.25
CA ASN A 53 11.97 -3.55 -9.96
C ASN A 53 11.66 -2.91 -11.32
N PHE A 54 10.49 -3.19 -11.91
CA PHE A 54 10.00 -2.51 -13.10
C PHE A 54 9.49 -1.09 -12.82
N GLY A 55 9.44 -0.67 -11.55
CA GLY A 55 9.20 0.71 -11.14
C GLY A 55 7.85 1.25 -11.61
N GLU A 56 7.81 2.54 -11.95
CA GLU A 56 6.59 3.25 -12.33
C GLU A 56 5.87 2.59 -13.52
N LYS A 57 6.61 1.96 -14.44
CA LYS A 57 6.02 1.30 -15.62
C LYS A 57 5.15 0.10 -15.25
N ALA A 58 5.44 -0.58 -14.15
CA ALA A 58 4.65 -1.71 -13.67
C ALA A 58 3.65 -1.33 -12.58
N ALA A 59 3.57 -0.06 -12.19
CA ALA A 59 2.66 0.39 -11.15
C ALA A 59 1.22 0.54 -11.67
N THR A 60 0.63 -0.59 -12.02
CA THR A 60 -0.77 -0.72 -12.40
C THR A 60 -1.55 -1.39 -11.28
N ASN A 61 -2.88 -1.21 -11.26
CA ASN A 61 -3.73 -1.85 -10.25
C ASN A 61 -3.58 -3.38 -10.26
N GLU A 62 -3.37 -4.00 -11.44
CA GLU A 62 -3.22 -5.46 -11.57
C GLU A 62 -1.94 -5.96 -10.91
N VAL A 63 -0.85 -5.18 -11.00
CA VAL A 63 0.41 -5.50 -10.33
C VAL A 63 0.26 -5.34 -8.83
N ILE A 64 -0.28 -4.22 -8.36
CA ILE A 64 -0.50 -4.00 -6.93
C ILE A 64 -1.42 -5.09 -6.34
N ASP A 65 -2.49 -5.46 -7.03
CA ASP A 65 -3.37 -6.55 -6.60
C ASP A 65 -2.63 -7.89 -6.55
N SER A 66 -1.81 -8.19 -7.56
CA SER A 66 -1.00 -9.41 -7.57
C SER A 66 -0.01 -9.46 -6.40
N LEU A 67 0.66 -8.34 -6.10
CA LEU A 67 1.60 -8.21 -4.98
C LEU A 67 0.89 -8.40 -3.63
N VAL A 68 -0.21 -7.67 -3.40
CA VAL A 68 -1.00 -7.77 -2.15
C VAL A 68 -1.55 -9.19 -1.95
N ASN A 69 -2.02 -9.83 -3.03
CA ASN A 69 -2.51 -11.20 -2.95
C ASN A 69 -1.40 -12.18 -2.59
N PHE A 70 -0.21 -12.06 -3.19
CA PHE A 70 0.92 -12.94 -2.89
C PHE A 70 1.44 -12.74 -1.46
N ILE A 71 1.61 -11.49 -1.05
CA ILE A 71 2.02 -11.13 0.32
C ILE A 71 1.02 -11.66 1.36
N GLY A 72 -0.28 -11.64 1.06
CA GLY A 72 -1.30 -12.22 1.93
C GLY A 72 -1.24 -13.75 2.08
N THR A 73 -0.45 -14.46 1.26
CA THR A 73 -0.26 -15.92 1.36
C THR A 73 0.98 -16.35 2.14
N ILE A 74 1.87 -15.42 2.48
CA ILE A 74 3.09 -15.70 3.24
C ILE A 74 2.91 -15.23 4.69
N ASP A 75 3.38 -16.04 5.64
CA ASP A 75 3.29 -15.70 7.07
C ASP A 75 4.43 -14.77 7.51
N ASP A 76 5.58 -14.84 6.84
CA ASP A 76 6.73 -13.95 7.06
C ASP A 76 6.70 -12.80 6.05
N SER A 77 6.82 -11.57 6.55
CA SER A 77 7.03 -10.39 5.71
C SER A 77 8.44 -10.45 5.14
N ASP A 78 8.55 -10.92 3.91
CA ASP A 78 9.80 -10.78 3.16
C ASP A 78 9.97 -9.30 2.80
N ASP A 79 10.95 -8.65 3.44
CA ASP A 79 11.30 -7.23 3.23
C ASP A 79 11.40 -6.86 1.74
N ILE A 80 11.81 -7.82 0.90
CA ILE A 80 11.94 -7.64 -0.55
C ILE A 80 10.57 -7.44 -1.21
N LEU A 81 9.55 -8.20 -0.81
CA LEU A 81 8.19 -8.09 -1.36
C LEU A 81 7.49 -6.83 -0.86
N VAL A 82 7.79 -6.43 0.37
CA VAL A 82 7.35 -5.15 0.94
C VAL A 82 7.90 -4.00 0.13
N ASP A 83 9.21 -3.96 -0.12
CA ASP A 83 9.86 -2.94 -0.93
C ASP A 83 9.28 -2.91 -2.35
N ALA A 84 9.06 -4.08 -2.96
CA ALA A 84 8.42 -4.19 -4.28
C ALA A 84 7.01 -3.57 -4.30
N LEU A 85 6.20 -3.84 -3.28
CA LEU A 85 4.86 -3.26 -3.12
C LEU A 85 4.93 -1.75 -2.91
N VAL A 86 5.82 -1.27 -2.02
CA VAL A 86 5.99 0.16 -1.72
C VAL A 86 6.39 0.92 -2.98
N ARG A 87 7.33 0.40 -3.77
CA ARG A 87 7.74 0.99 -5.06
C ARG A 87 6.59 1.06 -6.06
N ALA A 88 5.80 -0.01 -6.18
CA ALA A 88 4.63 -0.03 -7.05
C ALA A 88 3.57 0.99 -6.59
N MET A 89 3.35 1.12 -5.28
CA MET A 89 2.41 2.08 -4.70
C MET A 89 2.87 3.53 -4.82
N CYS A 90 4.18 3.81 -4.85
CA CYS A 90 4.69 5.17 -5.04
C CYS A 90 4.28 5.78 -6.38
N SER A 91 3.99 4.96 -7.40
CA SER A 91 3.44 5.44 -8.66
C SER A 91 1.91 5.53 -8.58
N TYR A 92 1.48 6.78 -8.45
CA TYR A 92 0.15 7.22 -8.09
C TYR A 92 -0.99 6.74 -9.00
N ASP A 93 -0.73 6.58 -10.31
CA ASP A 93 -1.78 6.16 -11.26
C ASP A 93 -2.28 4.74 -11.00
N GLY A 94 -1.46 3.88 -10.39
CA GLY A 94 -1.81 2.50 -10.06
C GLY A 94 -2.77 2.35 -8.88
N MET A 95 -2.94 3.36 -8.02
CA MET A 95 -3.76 3.25 -6.81
C MET A 95 -5.20 3.74 -6.97
N ARG A 96 -5.49 4.57 -7.98
CA ARG A 96 -6.79 5.25 -8.15
C ARG A 96 -7.99 4.33 -8.31
N SER A 97 -7.78 3.10 -8.76
CA SER A 97 -8.85 2.14 -9.08
C SER A 97 -8.64 0.77 -8.41
N LEU A 98 -7.89 0.72 -7.32
CA LEU A 98 -7.77 -0.51 -6.53
C LEU A 98 -9.14 -0.92 -5.99
N ASN A 99 -9.45 -2.21 -6.10
CA ASN A 99 -10.72 -2.73 -5.62
C ASN A 99 -10.74 -2.81 -4.08
N LEU A 100 -11.95 -2.78 -3.51
CA LEU A 100 -12.19 -2.84 -2.06
C LEU A 100 -11.53 -4.06 -1.39
N GLY A 101 -11.52 -5.21 -2.07
CA GLY A 101 -10.93 -6.44 -1.55
C GLY A 101 -9.42 -6.34 -1.39
N THR A 102 -8.72 -5.78 -2.38
CA THR A 102 -7.27 -5.53 -2.35
C THR A 102 -6.91 -4.57 -1.23
N ILE A 103 -7.67 -3.47 -1.09
CA ILE A 103 -7.43 -2.48 -0.03
C ILE A 103 -7.63 -3.11 1.36
N GLY A 104 -8.68 -3.92 1.54
CA GLY A 104 -8.90 -4.63 2.80
C GLY A 104 -7.77 -5.61 3.15
N LYS A 105 -7.25 -6.35 2.15
CA LYS A 105 -6.09 -7.24 2.34
C LYS A 105 -4.84 -6.46 2.72
N LEU A 106 -4.56 -5.36 2.02
CA LEU A 106 -3.46 -4.46 2.32
C LEU A 106 -3.54 -3.94 3.77
N CYS A 107 -4.71 -3.46 4.20
CA CYS A 107 -4.90 -2.95 5.56
C CYS A 107 -4.72 -4.05 6.62
N ASN A 108 -5.25 -5.26 6.38
CA ASN A 108 -5.08 -6.38 7.31
C ASN A 108 -3.62 -6.83 7.40
N TRP A 109 -2.90 -6.81 6.27
CA TRP A 109 -1.48 -7.12 6.23
C TRP A 109 -0.66 -6.09 7.02
N ILE A 110 -0.94 -4.79 6.86
CA ILE A 110 -0.28 -3.72 7.62
C ILE A 110 -0.51 -3.86 9.12
N ARG A 111 -1.74 -4.19 9.53
CA ARG A 111 -2.07 -4.39 10.94
C ARG A 111 -1.35 -5.60 11.56
N LYS A 112 -1.02 -6.62 10.76
CA LYS A 112 -0.38 -7.86 11.24
C LYS A 112 1.15 -7.78 11.25
N SER A 113 1.75 -7.00 10.36
CA SER A 113 3.20 -6.90 10.26
C SER A 113 3.72 -5.85 11.24
N SER A 114 4.66 -6.25 12.10
CA SER A 114 5.11 -5.43 13.23
C SER A 114 5.88 -4.17 12.81
N GLU A 115 6.52 -4.12 11.64
CA GLU A 115 7.36 -2.98 11.21
C GLU A 115 7.40 -2.88 9.67
N ILE A 116 6.36 -2.34 9.03
CA ILE A 116 6.43 -2.01 7.60
C ILE A 116 6.82 -0.54 7.43
N ASP A 117 7.92 -0.30 6.73
CA ASP A 117 8.29 1.06 6.35
C ASP A 117 7.46 1.55 5.14
N LEU A 118 6.36 2.24 5.44
CA LEU A 118 5.56 2.96 4.44
C LEU A 118 5.93 4.45 4.36
N THR A 119 7.01 4.88 5.00
CA THR A 119 7.47 6.28 4.91
C THR A 119 7.76 6.76 3.49
N PRO A 120 8.12 5.91 2.50
CA PRO A 120 8.30 6.37 1.12
C PRO A 120 6.99 6.82 0.44
N ILE A 121 5.83 6.38 0.92
CA ILE A 121 4.55 6.71 0.29
C ILE A 121 4.13 8.14 0.68
N PRO A 122 3.94 9.08 -0.26
CA PRO A 122 3.54 10.44 0.08
C PRO A 122 2.13 10.48 0.71
N SER A 123 2.03 11.00 1.94
CA SER A 123 0.75 11.08 2.69
C SER A 123 -0.31 11.94 1.98
N GLU A 124 0.09 13.05 1.34
CA GLU A 124 -0.79 13.88 0.52
C GLU A 124 -1.49 13.07 -0.58
N ARG A 125 -0.77 12.13 -1.20
CA ARG A 125 -1.28 11.31 -2.30
C ARG A 125 -2.26 10.26 -1.82
N LEU A 126 -1.98 9.63 -0.69
CA LEU A 126 -2.95 8.72 -0.05
C LEU A 126 -4.23 9.47 0.35
N MET A 127 -4.11 10.71 0.83
CA MET A 127 -5.27 11.52 1.14
C MET A 127 -6.07 11.93 -0.10
N GLU A 128 -5.42 12.32 -1.20
CA GLU A 128 -6.11 12.56 -2.47
C GLU A 128 -6.88 11.32 -2.95
N LEU A 129 -6.28 10.12 -2.83
CA LEU A 129 -6.92 8.86 -3.21
C LEU A 129 -8.12 8.53 -2.33
N PHE A 130 -7.99 8.74 -1.02
CA PHE A 130 -9.10 8.59 -0.09
C PHE A 130 -10.27 9.53 -0.47
N LEU A 131 -9.98 10.82 -0.68
CA LEU A 131 -10.99 11.83 -1.01
C LEU A 131 -11.69 11.53 -2.35
N ASN A 132 -10.95 11.03 -3.34
CA ASN A 132 -11.49 10.71 -4.67
C ASN A 132 -12.23 9.37 -4.71
N SER A 133 -11.73 8.35 -4.02
CA SER A 133 -12.31 7.00 -4.05
C SER A 133 -13.58 6.87 -3.20
N ARG A 134 -13.81 7.79 -2.25
CA ARG A 134 -14.87 7.72 -1.23
C ARG A 134 -14.89 6.39 -0.47
N ASN A 135 -13.72 5.73 -0.39
CA ASN A 135 -13.57 4.43 0.24
C ASN A 135 -12.84 4.59 1.58
N PHE A 136 -13.58 4.35 2.65
CA PHE A 136 -13.10 4.54 4.02
C PHE A 136 -12.04 3.55 4.47
N SER A 137 -11.85 2.43 3.75
CA SER A 137 -10.74 1.50 4.04
C SER A 137 -9.36 2.14 3.83
N TRP A 138 -9.25 3.18 3.00
CA TRP A 138 -8.01 3.95 2.86
C TRP A 138 -7.64 4.72 4.13
N LEU A 139 -8.59 5.01 5.02
CA LEU A 139 -8.32 5.82 6.19
C LEU A 139 -7.34 5.15 7.15
N SER A 140 -7.46 3.83 7.35
CA SER A 140 -6.52 3.07 8.18
C SER A 140 -5.09 3.20 7.64
N LEU A 141 -4.93 3.16 6.32
CA LEU A 141 -3.63 3.34 5.67
C LEU A 141 -3.12 4.78 5.80
N VAL A 142 -3.97 5.78 5.56
CA VAL A 142 -3.65 7.20 5.74
C VAL A 142 -3.15 7.46 7.15
N ALA A 143 -3.87 6.98 8.16
CA ALA A 143 -3.53 7.23 9.55
C ALA A 143 -2.25 6.51 9.97
N TYR A 144 -2.01 5.30 9.48
CA TYR A 144 -0.76 4.58 9.71
C TYR A 144 0.44 5.30 9.09
N VAL A 145 0.33 5.74 7.84
CA VAL A 145 1.41 6.50 7.17
C VAL A 145 1.64 7.86 7.84
N ALA A 146 0.56 8.55 8.25
CA ALA A 146 0.68 9.80 8.99
C ALA A 146 1.40 9.61 10.33
N LEU A 147 1.12 8.52 11.05
CA LEU A 147 1.82 8.16 12.28
C LEU A 147 3.33 7.93 12.03
N LEU A 148 3.67 7.11 11.03
CA LEU A 148 5.07 6.82 10.68
C LEU A 148 5.84 8.07 10.25
N GLN A 149 5.19 8.98 9.54
CA GLN A 149 5.81 10.22 9.05
C GLN A 149 5.76 11.38 10.06
N GLY A 150 5.11 11.21 11.22
CA GLY A 150 4.94 12.27 12.22
C GLY A 150 4.06 13.44 11.73
N ILE A 151 3.07 13.14 10.90
CA ILE A 151 2.20 14.11 10.23
C ILE A 151 0.89 14.25 11.00
N ALA A 152 0.43 15.48 11.18
CA ALA A 152 -0.89 15.76 11.73
C ALA A 152 -1.90 16.01 10.60
N VAL A 153 -3.06 15.34 10.65
CA VAL A 153 -4.17 15.56 9.72
C VAL A 153 -5.36 16.14 10.48
N THR A 154 -5.94 17.22 9.98
CA THR A 154 -7.15 17.84 10.55
C THR A 154 -8.17 18.19 9.47
N VAL A 155 -9.42 18.36 9.89
CA VAL A 155 -10.54 18.78 9.03
C VAL A 155 -11.10 20.09 9.55
N CYS A 156 -11.10 21.11 8.70
CA CYS A 156 -11.58 22.45 9.02
C CYS A 156 -12.51 22.94 7.92
N LYS A 157 -13.82 23.09 8.21
CA LYS A 157 -14.80 23.75 7.33
C LYS A 157 -14.77 23.25 5.87
N GLY A 158 -14.68 21.94 5.65
CA GLY A 158 -14.63 21.35 4.30
C GLY A 158 -13.24 21.34 3.65
N VAL A 159 -12.18 21.61 4.41
CA VAL A 159 -10.79 21.49 3.96
C VAL A 159 -10.07 20.51 4.88
N VAL A 160 -9.35 19.55 4.29
CA VAL A 160 -8.36 18.75 5.00
C VAL A 160 -7.06 19.54 5.03
N LYS A 161 -6.44 19.67 6.20
CA LYS A 161 -5.07 20.18 6.31
C LYS A 161 -4.14 19.08 6.80
N ILE A 162 -3.03 18.93 6.10
CA ILE A 162 -1.95 17.99 6.41
C ILE A 162 -0.75 18.83 6.82
N TYR A 163 -0.31 18.68 8.06
CA TYR A 163 0.85 19.37 8.62
C TYR A 163 2.02 18.39 8.64
N ASP A 164 3.02 18.66 7.83
CA ASP A 164 4.26 17.88 7.80
C ASP A 164 5.48 18.77 8.12
N THR A 165 6.69 18.21 8.01
CA THR A 165 7.94 18.94 8.25
C THR A 165 8.26 19.98 7.17
N LYS A 166 7.57 19.93 6.03
CA LYS A 166 7.77 20.82 4.87
C LYS A 166 6.76 21.97 4.85
N GLY A 167 5.63 21.85 5.55
CA GLY A 167 4.63 22.90 5.69
C GLY A 167 3.21 22.38 5.86
N VAL A 168 2.24 23.12 5.33
CA VAL A 168 0.82 22.78 5.38
C VAL A 168 0.32 22.54 3.97
N VAL A 169 -0.20 21.35 3.71
CA VAL A 169 -0.92 21.01 2.47
C VAL A 169 -2.42 21.10 2.76
N GLU A 170 -3.13 21.87 1.95
CA GLU A 170 -4.59 22.01 2.05
C GLU A 170 -5.25 21.27 0.87
N LEU A 171 -6.16 20.35 1.19
CA LEU A 171 -6.94 19.60 0.21
C LEU A 171 -8.43 19.92 0.38
N GLU A 172 -9.09 20.30 -0.71
CA GLU A 172 -10.54 20.54 -0.68
C GLU A 172 -11.30 19.24 -0.52
N MET A 173 -12.29 19.23 0.39
CA MET A 173 -13.20 18.10 0.51
C MET A 173 -14.27 18.16 -0.59
N PRO A 174 -14.40 17.12 -1.42
CA PRO A 174 -15.38 17.11 -2.49
C PRO A 174 -16.84 16.95 -1.99
N ASN A 175 -17.06 16.52 -0.74
CA ASN A 175 -18.41 16.37 -0.16
C ASN A 175 -18.38 16.62 1.37
N PRO A 176 -19.30 17.45 1.94
CA PRO A 176 -19.45 17.62 3.39
C PRO A 176 -19.73 16.34 4.19
N GLU A 177 -20.43 15.35 3.62
CA GLU A 177 -20.72 14.07 4.30
C GLU A 177 -19.45 13.26 4.60
N LEU A 178 -18.42 13.36 3.73
CA LEU A 178 -17.11 12.74 3.97
C LEU A 178 -16.47 13.28 5.26
N GLY A 179 -16.71 14.55 5.60
CA GLY A 179 -16.17 15.16 6.82
C GLY A 179 -16.74 14.55 8.10
N ILE A 180 -18.01 14.15 8.10
CA ILE A 180 -18.65 13.47 9.23
C ILE A 180 -18.02 12.09 9.41
N THR A 181 -17.95 11.30 8.33
CA THR A 181 -17.37 9.95 8.39
C THR A 181 -15.88 9.97 8.75
N PHE A 182 -15.14 10.99 8.31
CA PHE A 182 -13.76 11.19 8.71
C PHE A 182 -13.66 11.41 10.23
N THR A 183 -14.52 12.25 10.79
CA THR A 183 -14.55 12.53 12.23
C THR A 183 -14.90 11.28 13.05
N GLU A 184 -15.87 10.50 12.59
CA GLU A 184 -16.26 9.23 13.22
C GLU A 184 -15.11 8.23 13.21
N ALA A 185 -14.46 8.05 12.07
CA ALA A 185 -13.42 7.05 11.91
C ALA A 185 -12.11 7.40 12.66
N PHE A 186 -11.74 8.68 12.76
CA PHE A 186 -10.67 9.11 13.68
C PHE A 186 -11.05 8.90 15.15
N SER A 187 -12.34 9.07 15.49
CA SER A 187 -12.83 8.81 16.85
C SER A 187 -12.80 7.31 17.19
N ASP A 188 -13.09 6.45 16.23
CA ASP A 188 -13.01 5.00 16.38
C ASP A 188 -11.55 4.55 16.53
N GLN A 189 -10.66 5.06 15.68
CA GLN A 189 -9.22 4.78 15.78
C GLN A 189 -8.63 5.24 17.11
N ARG A 190 -9.05 6.41 17.61
CA ARG A 190 -8.68 6.89 18.95
C ARG A 190 -9.14 5.92 20.04
N ARG A 191 -10.37 5.39 19.96
CA ARG A 191 -10.89 4.41 20.93
C ARG A 191 -10.11 3.10 20.89
N GLU A 192 -9.68 2.63 19.72
CA GLU A 192 -8.82 1.45 19.58
C GLU A 192 -7.47 1.67 20.27
N ILE A 193 -6.82 2.80 19.99
CA ILE A 193 -5.53 3.17 20.62
C ILE A 193 -5.67 3.31 22.15
N GLU A 194 -6.75 3.93 22.63
CA GLU A 194 -7.04 4.06 24.07
C GLU A 194 -7.36 2.70 24.73
N SER A 195 -7.85 1.72 23.97
CA SER A 195 -8.12 0.36 24.47
C SER A 195 -6.86 -0.52 24.52
N ASP A 196 -5.94 -0.34 23.58
CA ASP A 196 -4.65 -1.05 23.55
C ASP A 196 -3.62 -0.43 24.51
N PHE A 197 -3.75 0.88 24.79
CA PHE A 197 -2.93 1.62 25.75
C PHE A 197 -3.82 2.48 26.67
N PRO A 198 -4.39 1.89 27.75
CA PRO A 198 -5.20 2.65 28.70
C PRO A 198 -4.30 3.62 29.47
N PHE A 199 -4.15 4.84 28.96
CA PHE A 199 -3.50 5.92 29.68
C PHE A 199 -4.33 6.25 30.93
N GLY A 200 -3.76 5.95 32.10
CA GLY A 200 -4.09 6.62 33.36
C GLY A 200 -5.54 6.49 33.83
N LYS A 201 -5.91 5.31 34.35
CA LYS A 201 -6.63 5.33 35.63
C LYS A 201 -5.59 5.44 36.74
N GLU A 202 -5.00 6.62 36.89
CA GLU A 202 -4.46 6.99 38.20
C GLU A 202 -5.66 7.02 39.15
N THR A 203 -5.79 5.95 39.94
CA THR A 203 -6.66 5.93 41.09
C THR A 203 -6.13 6.96 42.07
N ALA A 204 -6.71 8.16 42.04
CA ALA A 204 -6.68 9.05 43.17
C ALA A 204 -7.43 8.37 44.32
N SER A 205 -6.68 7.77 45.24
CA SER A 205 -7.13 7.33 46.56
C SER A 205 -5.98 7.44 47.54
#